data_AF-A0A0S2KL03-F1
#
_entry.id   AF-A0A0S2KL03-F1
#
_cell.length_a   1.000
_cell.length_b   1.000
_cell.length_c   1.000
_cell.angle_alpha   90.00
_cell.angle_beta   90.00
_cell.angle_gamma   90.00
#
_symmetry.space_group_name_H-M   'P 1'
#
loop_
_entity.id
_entity.type
_entity.pdbx_description
1 polymer ?
#
loop_
_entity_poly.entity_id
_entity_poly.type
_entity_poly.pdbx_seq_one_letter_code
_entity_poly.pdbx_strand_id
1 'polypeptide(L)'
;MKKYIFLSAALLLFTASCSNDENNEQKEPTQAVQFSFTNEDFGEDEAVTRANAAGAKPQIVDLGDCEAEITVESEPAAKTRGALTPANGHYTIRAYQAGALKDEMKGTFSGGTFTPDASSSKKLMLPYGTYDFVAFNDDVTVSGTNLTTTRAKAETARMGFATVTITGPTPIQVQFTMKHVGCRLRTQFVCKKDMPSNITATLEATASNVIPTSVVYNPTTKSYIGTNGAIAPETNNSPASTETKYVASNYGENYSYTSTCADYHYFLPTTEGNKLKLNFSAGTVFWKPLTGTIPQLSATLLMQPGKSYFVKIKLKPQFTYLMSDGTTGYFKETTSGGGTKTPVAVVLDKDSHIGVALHGLSVMRWCKETSPYYYTQANTHMVTNLADALNSLATSGYDETWDPNYSTSAVTGNKVKGLNPDFPAFKNAADYDPGVTYTGTPALKWYLPSLSDFKWVYPLGFGDKTEMTQINHQYVWYGNLASLAFEQIPGNWGLPTAPYLASTECDSSEHGVAFCYFKHIEFYTYNKYIHFNNVRPFVKY
;
A
#
# COMPACT_ATOMS: atom_id res chain seq x y z
N MET A 1 -27.49 27.90 26.88
CA MET A 1 -28.47 28.98 26.63
C MET A 1 -28.65 29.17 25.13
N LYS A 2 -29.81 29.70 24.74
CA LYS A 2 -30.36 29.90 23.37
C LYS A 2 -30.98 28.65 22.72
N LYS A 3 -32.26 28.46 23.08
CA LYS A 3 -33.27 27.74 22.29
C LYS A 3 -33.77 28.70 21.20
N TYR A 4 -33.96 28.22 19.98
CA TYR A 4 -34.76 28.91 18.97
C TYR A 4 -36.07 28.16 18.76
N ILE A 5 -37.15 28.89 19.04
CA ILE A 5 -38.55 28.57 18.77
C ILE A 5 -38.80 28.95 17.32
N PHE A 6 -39.45 28.08 16.54
CA PHE A 6 -40.22 28.51 15.39
C PHE A 6 -41.64 27.96 15.48
N LEU A 7 -42.55 28.91 15.60
CA LEU A 7 -44.00 28.82 15.62
C LEU A 7 -44.46 29.06 14.18
N SER A 8 -45.41 28.27 13.66
CA SER A 8 -46.25 28.67 12.54
C SER A 8 -47.60 28.00 12.66
N ALA A 9 -48.62 28.86 12.72
CA ALA A 9 -50.02 28.55 12.90
C ALA A 9 -50.79 28.87 11.61
N ALA A 10 -52.08 28.48 11.61
CA ALA A 10 -53.18 28.87 10.72
C ALA A 10 -53.46 27.93 9.52
N LEU A 11 -54.69 27.63 9.10
CA LEU A 11 -56.04 27.76 9.68
C LEU A 11 -57.01 26.99 8.73
N LEU A 12 -58.14 26.54 9.31
CA LEU A 12 -59.34 25.89 8.75
C LEU A 12 -59.92 26.44 7.42
N LEU A 13 -60.61 25.57 6.65
CA LEU A 13 -62.08 25.58 6.39
C LEU A 13 -62.43 24.88 5.05
N PHE A 14 -63.35 23.91 5.08
CA PHE A 14 -64.46 23.79 4.12
C PHE A 14 -65.60 22.98 4.74
N THR A 15 -66.79 23.58 4.77
CA THR A 15 -68.05 23.00 5.27
C THR A 15 -68.97 22.61 4.11
N ALA A 16 -69.58 21.43 4.24
CA ALA A 16 -70.92 20.95 3.85
C ALA A 16 -71.51 21.24 2.44
N SER A 17 -71.94 20.15 1.78
CA SER A 17 -73.20 20.06 1.03
C SER A 17 -73.69 18.60 1.02
N CYS A 18 -74.98 18.39 1.30
CA CYS A 18 -75.66 17.09 1.35
C CYS A 18 -76.42 16.83 0.03
N SER A 19 -76.43 15.58 -0.45
CA SER A 19 -77.65 14.90 -0.92
C SER A 19 -77.39 13.41 -1.13
N ASN A 20 -78.35 12.60 -0.72
CA ASN A 20 -78.38 11.14 -0.75
C ASN A 20 -78.09 10.54 -2.14
N ASP A 21 -77.39 9.41 -2.15
CA ASP A 21 -77.98 8.14 -2.59
C ASP A 21 -77.18 6.97 -1.99
N GLU A 22 -77.90 6.09 -1.31
CA GLU A 22 -77.39 4.81 -0.84
C GLU A 22 -77.04 3.95 -2.06
N ASN A 23 -75.79 3.53 -2.16
CA ASN A 23 -75.52 2.23 -2.76
C ASN A 23 -74.50 1.49 -1.90
N ASN A 24 -74.98 0.39 -1.36
CA ASN A 24 -74.35 -0.44 -0.37
C ASN A 24 -73.29 -1.33 -1.05
N GLU A 25 -72.15 -0.74 -1.38
CA GLU A 25 -70.91 -1.50 -1.58
C GLU A 25 -70.03 -1.24 -0.36
N GLN A 26 -69.82 -2.28 0.44
CA GLN A 26 -68.90 -2.29 1.56
C GLN A 26 -67.48 -2.11 1.02
N LYS A 27 -67.08 -0.86 0.79
CA LYS A 27 -65.69 -0.47 0.49
C LYS A 27 -64.87 -0.75 1.75
N GLU A 28 -64.03 -1.77 1.67
CA GLU A 28 -62.91 -1.98 2.59
C GLU A 28 -62.22 -0.63 2.89
N PRO A 29 -61.89 -0.31 4.14
CA PRO A 29 -61.39 1.01 4.51
C PRO A 29 -60.01 1.26 3.90
N THR A 30 -60.00 2.02 2.80
CA THR A 30 -58.79 2.41 2.08
C THR A 30 -58.06 3.53 2.82
N GLN A 31 -56.95 3.21 3.49
CA GLN A 31 -56.15 4.14 4.27
C GLN A 31 -55.22 5.01 3.39
N ALA A 32 -54.98 6.26 3.81
CA ALA A 32 -53.92 7.08 3.23
C ALA A 32 -52.59 6.80 3.96
N VAL A 33 -51.60 6.25 3.26
CA VAL A 33 -50.22 6.07 3.74
C VAL A 33 -49.41 7.29 3.32
N GLN A 34 -48.62 7.86 4.24
CA GLN A 34 -47.70 8.96 3.93
C GLN A 34 -46.27 8.43 3.83
N PHE A 35 -45.53 8.87 2.81
CA PHE A 35 -44.16 8.44 2.56
C PHE A 35 -43.19 9.58 2.79
N SER A 36 -42.07 9.27 3.45
CA SER A 36 -40.94 10.17 3.60
C SER A 36 -39.64 9.47 3.27
N PHE A 37 -38.70 10.20 2.66
CA PHE A 37 -37.48 9.63 2.13
C PHE A 37 -36.27 10.39 2.65
N THR A 38 -35.22 9.66 3.00
CA THR A 38 -33.88 10.19 3.27
C THR A 38 -32.86 9.41 2.46
N ASN A 39 -31.88 10.07 1.87
CA ASN A 39 -30.78 9.40 1.18
C ASN A 39 -29.69 9.06 2.19
N GLU A 40 -29.15 7.85 2.13
CA GLU A 40 -27.91 7.47 2.80
C GLU A 40 -26.85 7.24 1.73
N ASP A 41 -25.77 8.00 1.79
CA ASP A 41 -24.62 7.83 0.89
C ASP A 41 -23.95 6.46 1.08
N PHE A 42 -23.00 6.10 0.23
CA PHE A 42 -22.15 4.93 0.45
C PHE A 42 -21.59 4.97 1.87
N GLY A 43 -21.78 3.88 2.61
CA GLY A 43 -21.23 3.71 3.96
C GLY A 43 -19.71 3.64 3.94
N GLU A 44 -19.09 3.98 5.08
CA GLU A 44 -17.66 3.78 5.32
C GLU A 44 -17.24 2.35 4.93
N ASP A 45 -15.96 2.22 4.61
CA ASP A 45 -15.34 0.95 4.29
C ASP A 45 -15.55 -0.03 5.46
N GLU A 46 -16.28 -1.13 5.24
CA GLU A 46 -16.41 -2.13 6.31
C GLU A 46 -15.03 -2.70 6.61
N ALA A 47 -14.63 -2.56 7.88
CA ALA A 47 -13.55 -3.35 8.43
C ALA A 47 -13.85 -4.81 8.10
N VAL A 48 -12.97 -5.46 7.34
CA VAL A 48 -12.78 -6.90 7.55
C VAL A 48 -12.26 -7.00 8.98
N THR A 49 -13.19 -7.10 9.92
CA THR A 49 -12.87 -7.25 11.32
C THR A 49 -11.97 -8.46 11.44
N ARG A 50 -10.94 -8.36 12.29
CA ARG A 50 -9.97 -9.46 12.52
C ARG A 50 -10.64 -10.82 12.82
N ALA A 51 -11.92 -10.83 13.20
CA ALA A 51 -12.74 -12.02 13.36
C ALA A 51 -12.90 -12.87 12.08
N ASN A 52 -12.90 -12.28 10.88
CA ASN A 52 -12.93 -13.03 9.60
C ASN A 52 -11.52 -13.21 8.98
N ALA A 53 -10.50 -12.58 9.58
CA ALA A 53 -9.10 -12.70 9.17
C ALA A 53 -8.26 -13.59 10.12
N ALA A 54 -8.91 -14.33 11.02
CA ALA A 54 -8.26 -15.38 11.80
C ALA A 54 -7.97 -16.60 10.90
N GLY A 55 -7.12 -16.41 9.88
CA GLY A 55 -6.72 -17.46 8.93
C GLY A 55 -6.26 -16.97 7.55
N ALA A 56 -6.62 -15.76 7.12
CA ALA A 56 -6.21 -15.24 5.82
C ALA A 56 -4.82 -14.59 5.93
N LYS A 57 -3.77 -15.33 5.55
CA LYS A 57 -2.42 -14.77 5.39
C LYS A 57 -2.47 -13.65 4.34
N PRO A 58 -1.83 -12.48 4.57
CA PRO A 58 -1.70 -11.45 3.56
C PRO A 58 -1.16 -12.04 2.25
N GLN A 59 -1.73 -11.62 1.12
CA GLN A 59 -1.22 -12.08 -0.16
C GLN A 59 0.04 -11.28 -0.50
N ILE A 60 1.12 -12.01 -0.75
CA ILE A 60 2.39 -11.45 -1.21
C ILE A 60 2.49 -11.69 -2.71
N VAL A 61 2.72 -10.62 -3.46
CA VAL A 61 2.92 -10.67 -4.91
C VAL A 61 4.29 -10.09 -5.21
N ASP A 62 5.04 -10.80 -6.06
CA ASP A 62 6.31 -10.33 -6.58
C ASP A 62 6.06 -9.45 -7.81
N LEU A 63 6.60 -8.23 -7.78
CA LEU A 63 6.52 -7.22 -8.83
C LEU A 63 7.92 -6.83 -9.35
N GLY A 64 8.90 -7.74 -9.25
CA GLY A 64 10.28 -7.55 -9.70
C GLY A 64 11.21 -7.28 -8.52
N ASP A 65 11.66 -6.03 -8.36
CA ASP A 65 12.46 -5.59 -7.20
C ASP A 65 11.59 -5.13 -6.01
N CYS A 66 10.30 -5.50 -6.04
CA CYS A 66 9.26 -5.08 -5.12
C CYS A 66 8.38 -6.27 -4.74
N GLU A 67 8.02 -6.38 -3.45
CA GLU A 67 6.90 -7.19 -3.00
C GLU A 67 5.71 -6.30 -2.65
N ALA A 68 4.52 -6.72 -3.08
CA ALA A 68 3.26 -6.14 -2.67
C ALA A 68 2.57 -7.07 -1.66
N GLU A 69 2.38 -6.58 -0.43
CA GLU A 69 1.50 -7.19 0.56
C GLU A 69 0.12 -6.55 0.45
N ILE A 70 -0.88 -7.34 0.07
CA ILE A 70 -2.23 -6.85 -0.17
C ILE A 70 -3.10 -7.16 1.05
N THR A 71 -3.70 -6.11 1.61
CA THR A 71 -4.66 -6.19 2.69
C THR A 71 -5.89 -5.34 2.37
N VAL A 72 -7.06 -5.80 2.78
CA VAL A 72 -8.27 -4.96 2.81
C VAL A 72 -8.34 -4.38 4.21
N GLU A 73 -8.08 -3.07 4.35
CA GLU A 73 -8.02 -2.36 5.63
C GLU A 73 -9.04 -1.21 5.66
N SER A 74 -9.45 -0.79 6.86
CA SER A 74 -10.30 0.39 7.06
C SER A 74 -9.46 1.68 7.02
N GLU A 75 -10.01 2.76 6.46
CA GLU A 75 -9.49 4.14 6.63
C GLU A 75 -9.66 4.63 8.10
N PRO A 76 -8.92 5.66 8.55
CA PRO A 76 -9.11 6.26 9.86
C PRO A 76 -10.52 6.85 10.00
N ALA A 77 -11.25 6.38 11.01
CA ALA A 77 -12.70 6.47 11.10
C ALA A 77 -13.30 7.89 11.13
N ALA A 78 -14.36 8.08 10.33
CA ALA A 78 -15.44 9.00 10.66
C ALA A 78 -16.83 8.36 10.40
N LYS A 79 -17.34 7.65 11.42
CA LYS A 79 -18.74 7.19 11.61
C LYS A 79 -19.22 6.02 10.77
N THR A 80 -19.67 4.97 11.46
CA THR A 80 -20.25 3.70 10.97
C THR A 80 -21.53 3.78 10.11
N ARG A 81 -21.96 4.97 9.65
CA ARG A 81 -23.09 5.17 8.72
C ARG A 81 -22.74 6.27 7.71
N GLY A 82 -23.08 6.03 6.44
CA GLY A 82 -22.98 7.04 5.38
C GLY A 82 -23.76 8.30 5.74
N ALA A 83 -23.32 9.45 5.21
CA ALA A 83 -23.97 10.72 5.47
C ALA A 83 -25.44 10.70 5.00
N LEU A 84 -26.34 11.20 5.86
CA LEU A 84 -27.75 11.34 5.53
C LEU A 84 -28.00 12.69 4.85
N THR A 85 -28.70 12.67 3.73
CA THR A 85 -29.10 13.88 3.01
C THR A 85 -30.61 13.85 2.71
N PRO A 86 -31.26 15.02 2.58
CA PRO A 86 -32.65 15.06 2.12
C PRO A 86 -32.78 14.36 0.76
N ALA A 87 -33.72 13.42 0.65
CA ALA A 87 -34.02 12.79 -0.62
C ALA A 87 -34.80 13.77 -1.52
N ASN A 88 -34.54 13.71 -2.82
CA ASN A 88 -35.29 14.41 -3.85
C ASN A 88 -35.27 13.55 -5.11
N GLY A 89 -36.41 13.40 -5.78
CA GLY A 89 -36.49 12.64 -7.03
C GLY A 89 -37.77 11.84 -7.20
N HIS A 90 -37.82 11.10 -8.30
CA HIS A 90 -38.92 10.21 -8.62
C HIS A 90 -38.66 8.79 -8.07
N TYR A 91 -39.69 8.19 -7.49
CA TYR A 91 -39.61 6.89 -6.83
C TYR A 91 -40.82 6.03 -7.18
N THR A 92 -40.58 4.73 -7.30
CA THR A 92 -41.61 3.69 -7.29
C THR A 92 -41.61 3.01 -5.92
N ILE A 93 -42.78 2.81 -5.33
CA ILE A 93 -43.02 2.14 -4.05
C ILE A 93 -43.86 0.90 -4.30
N ARG A 94 -43.38 -0.25 -3.85
CA ARG A 94 -44.09 -1.53 -3.92
C ARG A 94 -44.33 -2.10 -2.54
N ALA A 95 -45.53 -2.61 -2.31
CA ALA A 95 -45.89 -3.32 -1.09
C ALA A 95 -45.97 -4.83 -1.36
N TYR A 96 -45.22 -5.61 -0.59
CA TYR A 96 -45.23 -7.06 -0.66
C TYR A 96 -45.79 -7.66 0.62
N GLN A 97 -46.47 -8.80 0.50
CA GLN A 97 -46.89 -9.61 1.64
C GLN A 97 -46.59 -11.08 1.33
N ALA A 98 -45.80 -11.72 2.19
CA ALA A 98 -45.28 -13.07 1.96
C ALA A 98 -44.60 -13.23 0.56
N GLY A 99 -43.87 -12.20 0.11
CA GLY A 99 -43.18 -12.18 -1.18
C GLY A 99 -44.05 -11.84 -2.40
N ALA A 100 -45.38 -11.84 -2.27
CA ALA A 100 -46.29 -11.47 -3.36
C ALA A 100 -46.53 -9.96 -3.41
N LEU A 101 -46.44 -9.36 -4.59
CA LEU A 101 -46.77 -7.95 -4.82
C LEU A 101 -48.26 -7.73 -4.58
N LYS A 102 -48.60 -6.75 -3.74
CA LYS A 102 -49.98 -6.41 -3.38
C LYS A 102 -50.44 -5.10 -4.01
N ASP A 103 -49.56 -4.11 -4.06
CA ASP A 103 -49.86 -2.83 -4.69
C ASP A 103 -48.57 -2.07 -5.04
N GLU A 104 -48.68 -1.10 -5.95
CA GLU A 104 -47.60 -0.24 -6.45
C GLU A 104 -48.06 1.22 -6.57
N MET A 105 -47.16 2.16 -6.27
CA MET A 105 -47.36 3.59 -6.48
C MET A 105 -46.08 4.25 -7.01
N LYS A 106 -46.23 5.24 -7.88
CA LYS A 106 -45.15 6.07 -8.42
C LYS A 106 -45.41 7.53 -8.13
N GLY A 107 -44.34 8.29 -7.98
CA GLY A 107 -44.45 9.71 -7.68
C GLY A 107 -43.12 10.39 -7.38
N THR A 108 -43.19 11.70 -7.26
CA THR A 108 -42.04 12.54 -6.97
C THR A 108 -42.02 12.97 -5.51
N PHE A 109 -40.90 12.73 -4.83
CA PHE A 109 -40.64 13.28 -3.51
C PHE A 109 -39.83 14.57 -3.63
N SER A 110 -40.39 15.69 -3.18
CA SER A 110 -39.74 17.00 -3.16
C SER A 110 -40.27 17.83 -1.99
N GLY A 111 -39.39 18.62 -1.36
CA GLY A 111 -39.77 19.50 -0.26
C GLY A 111 -40.43 18.78 0.93
N GLY A 112 -40.10 17.51 1.17
CA GLY A 112 -40.67 16.71 2.26
C GLY A 112 -42.03 16.06 1.94
N THR A 113 -42.55 16.23 0.72
CA THR A 113 -43.85 15.70 0.30
C THR A 113 -43.71 14.73 -0.87
N PHE A 114 -44.37 13.58 -0.78
CA PHE A 114 -44.51 12.65 -1.90
C PHE A 114 -45.78 12.97 -2.69
N THR A 115 -45.62 13.26 -3.99
CA THR A 115 -46.71 13.57 -4.91
C THR A 115 -46.86 12.43 -5.91
N PRO A 116 -47.95 11.64 -5.87
CA PRO A 116 -48.18 10.58 -6.83
C PRO A 116 -48.30 11.10 -8.27
N ASP A 117 -47.82 10.31 -9.24
CA ASP A 117 -47.97 10.64 -10.66
C ASP A 117 -49.44 10.66 -11.07
N ALA A 118 -49.76 11.44 -12.10
CA ALA A 118 -51.13 11.51 -12.64
C ALA A 118 -51.68 10.15 -13.10
N SER A 119 -50.80 9.26 -13.56
CA SER A 119 -51.11 7.89 -14.02
C SER A 119 -50.97 6.83 -12.92
N SER A 120 -50.54 7.19 -11.72
CA SER A 120 -50.39 6.29 -10.58
C SER A 120 -51.62 6.32 -9.67
N SER A 121 -51.83 5.23 -8.92
CA SER A 121 -52.77 5.21 -7.79
C SER A 121 -52.46 6.37 -6.83
N LYS A 122 -53.49 7.12 -6.40
CA LYS A 122 -53.34 8.22 -5.43
C LYS A 122 -53.11 7.73 -4.00
N LYS A 123 -53.39 6.45 -3.74
CA LYS A 123 -53.27 5.77 -2.44
C LYS A 123 -52.95 4.29 -2.70
N LEU A 124 -52.25 3.63 -1.76
CA LEU A 124 -52.09 2.17 -1.78
C LEU A 124 -53.28 1.52 -1.05
N MET A 125 -53.96 0.59 -1.70
CA MET A 125 -55.15 -0.10 -1.19
C MET A 125 -54.74 -1.42 -0.54
N LEU A 126 -54.22 -1.34 0.68
CA LEU A 126 -53.69 -2.50 1.40
C LEU A 126 -54.65 -2.90 2.55
N PRO A 127 -55.18 -4.14 2.56
CA PRO A 127 -55.91 -4.68 3.71
C PRO A 127 -55.07 -4.69 5.00
N TYR A 128 -55.70 -4.89 6.15
CA TYR A 128 -54.96 -5.06 7.40
C TYR A 128 -53.98 -6.24 7.34
N GLY A 129 -52.77 -6.02 7.84
CA GLY A 129 -51.70 -7.00 7.75
C GLY A 129 -50.31 -6.37 7.79
N THR A 130 -49.29 -7.22 7.80
CA THR A 130 -47.88 -6.82 7.72
C THR A 130 -47.41 -6.84 6.28
N TYR A 131 -46.75 -5.76 5.86
CA TYR A 131 -46.23 -5.57 4.52
C TYR A 131 -44.75 -5.19 4.56
N ASP A 132 -44.01 -5.72 3.60
CA ASP A 132 -42.66 -5.29 3.26
C ASP A 132 -42.75 -4.29 2.11
N PHE A 133 -42.44 -3.04 2.40
CA PHE A 133 -42.35 -1.98 1.41
C PHE A 133 -40.95 -1.87 0.85
N VAL A 134 -40.86 -1.71 -0.47
CA VAL A 134 -39.64 -1.39 -1.19
C VAL A 134 -39.86 -0.13 -2.01
N ALA A 135 -39.05 0.88 -1.77
CA ALA A 135 -38.98 2.07 -2.60
C ALA A 135 -37.70 2.06 -3.43
N PHE A 136 -37.74 2.56 -4.66
CA PHE A 136 -36.58 2.62 -5.55
C PHE A 136 -36.68 3.78 -6.56
N ASN A 137 -35.54 4.32 -6.97
CA ASN A 137 -35.48 5.37 -8.00
C ASN A 137 -35.51 4.79 -9.42
N ASP A 138 -35.54 5.67 -10.42
CA ASP A 138 -35.67 5.31 -11.85
C ASP A 138 -34.51 4.49 -12.43
N ASP A 139 -33.39 4.42 -11.72
CA ASP A 139 -32.23 3.61 -12.10
C ASP A 139 -32.39 2.12 -11.76
N VAL A 140 -33.50 1.76 -11.10
CA VAL A 140 -33.91 0.38 -10.83
C VAL A 140 -35.06 0.01 -11.77
N THR A 141 -34.82 -1.01 -12.58
CA THR A 141 -35.80 -1.48 -13.57
C THR A 141 -36.64 -2.62 -13.03
N VAL A 142 -37.89 -2.72 -13.49
CA VAL A 142 -38.84 -3.73 -13.05
C VAL A 142 -38.98 -4.81 -14.12
N SER A 143 -38.96 -6.08 -13.72
CA SER A 143 -39.39 -7.20 -14.55
C SER A 143 -40.25 -8.16 -13.73
N GLY A 144 -41.58 -8.02 -13.84
CA GLY A 144 -42.51 -8.72 -12.95
C GLY A 144 -42.33 -8.27 -11.49
N THR A 145 -42.09 -9.22 -10.58
CA THR A 145 -41.82 -8.95 -9.15
C THR A 145 -40.35 -8.62 -8.87
N ASN A 146 -39.46 -8.85 -9.83
CA ASN A 146 -38.01 -8.66 -9.67
C ASN A 146 -37.60 -7.21 -9.94
N LEU A 147 -36.68 -6.70 -9.10
CA LEU A 147 -36.09 -5.36 -9.24
C LEU A 147 -34.64 -5.50 -9.71
N THR A 148 -34.33 -4.99 -10.88
CA THR A 148 -33.06 -5.20 -11.57
C THR A 148 -32.25 -3.90 -11.65
N THR A 149 -30.98 -3.98 -11.27
CA THR A 149 -30.00 -2.89 -11.39
C THR A 149 -28.82 -3.34 -12.24
N THR A 150 -28.39 -2.50 -13.18
CA THR A 150 -27.21 -2.74 -14.02
C THR A 150 -25.98 -2.06 -13.45
N ARG A 151 -24.79 -2.52 -13.80
CA ARG A 151 -23.53 -1.96 -13.30
C ARG A 151 -23.34 -0.48 -13.67
N ALA A 152 -23.82 -0.06 -14.85
CA ALA A 152 -23.81 1.33 -15.28
C ALA A 152 -24.60 2.27 -14.34
N LYS A 153 -25.47 1.71 -13.50
CA LYS A 153 -26.28 2.42 -12.50
C LYS A 153 -25.84 2.13 -11.06
N ALA A 154 -24.71 1.45 -10.85
CA ALA A 154 -24.20 1.11 -9.52
C ALA A 154 -23.95 2.35 -8.64
N GLU A 155 -23.52 3.46 -9.25
CA GLU A 155 -23.32 4.72 -8.56
C GLU A 155 -24.62 5.39 -8.11
N THR A 156 -25.71 5.30 -8.88
CA THR A 156 -26.90 6.16 -8.70
C THR A 156 -28.16 5.43 -8.29
N ALA A 157 -28.27 4.12 -8.56
CA ALA A 157 -29.43 3.32 -8.18
C ALA A 157 -29.58 3.24 -6.66
N ARG A 158 -30.78 3.55 -6.16
CA ARG A 158 -31.10 3.55 -4.73
C ARG A 158 -32.33 2.73 -4.43
N MET A 159 -32.30 1.99 -3.32
CA MET A 159 -33.46 1.29 -2.76
C MET A 159 -33.60 1.57 -1.26
N GLY A 160 -34.84 1.69 -0.80
CA GLY A 160 -35.20 1.79 0.61
C GLY A 160 -36.19 0.69 0.98
N PHE A 161 -36.08 0.20 2.21
CA PHE A 161 -36.89 -0.91 2.71
C PHE A 161 -37.57 -0.51 4.01
N ALA A 162 -38.84 -0.90 4.19
CA ALA A 162 -39.57 -0.72 5.45
C ALA A 162 -40.57 -1.86 5.66
N THR A 163 -40.65 -2.41 6.87
CA THR A 163 -41.69 -3.40 7.23
C THR A 163 -42.70 -2.71 8.14
N VAL A 164 -43.97 -2.72 7.76
CA VAL A 164 -45.03 -1.99 8.47
C VAL A 164 -46.27 -2.87 8.63
N THR A 165 -46.84 -2.85 9.83
CA THR A 165 -48.09 -3.54 10.14
C THR A 165 -49.24 -2.54 10.17
N ILE A 166 -50.24 -2.77 9.32
CA ILE A 166 -51.47 -1.98 9.23
C ILE A 166 -52.52 -2.66 10.12
N THR A 167 -52.86 -2.03 11.25
CA THR A 167 -53.77 -2.61 12.28
C THR A 167 -55.12 -1.90 12.38
N GLY A 168 -55.36 -0.85 11.60
CA GLY A 168 -56.58 -0.05 11.67
C GLY A 168 -56.55 1.15 10.73
N PRO A 169 -57.58 2.03 10.77
CA PRO A 169 -57.78 3.09 9.78
C PRO A 169 -56.90 4.34 9.98
N THR A 170 -56.13 4.44 11.07
CA THR A 170 -55.24 5.58 11.37
C THR A 170 -54.05 5.67 10.41
N PRO A 171 -53.87 6.79 9.67
CA PRO A 171 -52.76 6.97 8.74
C PRO A 171 -51.39 6.59 9.33
N ILE A 172 -50.63 5.79 8.60
CA ILE A 172 -49.29 5.38 8.99
C ILE A 172 -48.28 6.10 8.11
N GLN A 173 -47.20 6.59 8.73
CA GLN A 173 -46.05 7.15 8.01
C GLN A 173 -45.03 6.03 7.76
N VAL A 174 -44.68 5.82 6.49
CA VAL A 174 -43.61 4.90 6.08
C VAL A 174 -42.38 5.72 5.73
N GLN A 175 -41.30 5.52 6.49
CA GLN A 175 -40.04 6.21 6.26
C GLN A 175 -39.06 5.28 5.53
N PHE A 176 -38.56 5.73 4.39
CA PHE A 176 -37.51 5.03 3.64
C PHE A 176 -36.17 5.73 3.82
N THR A 177 -35.16 4.94 4.18
CA THR A 177 -33.76 5.33 3.99
C THR A 177 -33.27 4.70 2.69
N MET A 178 -33.07 5.53 1.68
CA MET A 178 -32.67 5.17 0.32
C MET A 178 -31.16 4.98 0.26
N LYS A 179 -30.73 3.72 0.20
CA LYS A 179 -29.31 3.32 0.12
C LYS A 179 -28.93 2.96 -1.31
N HIS A 180 -27.66 3.15 -1.67
CA HIS A 180 -27.17 2.67 -2.97
C HIS A 180 -27.33 1.16 -3.12
N VAL A 181 -27.74 0.73 -4.31
CA VAL A 181 -27.74 -0.69 -4.67
C VAL A 181 -26.33 -1.16 -4.97
N GLY A 182 -25.57 -0.36 -5.72
CA GLY A 182 -24.17 -0.66 -6.00
C GLY A 182 -23.27 -0.51 -4.77
N CYS A 183 -22.00 -0.82 -4.98
CA CYS A 183 -20.89 -0.66 -4.05
C CYS A 183 -19.72 -0.02 -4.78
N ARG A 184 -18.75 0.51 -4.04
CA ARG A 184 -17.57 1.15 -4.64
C ARG A 184 -16.27 0.65 -4.02
N LEU A 185 -15.19 0.72 -4.77
CA LEU A 185 -13.85 0.33 -4.34
C LEU A 185 -12.83 1.37 -4.80
N ARG A 186 -11.83 1.65 -3.97
CA ARG A 186 -10.61 2.37 -4.36
C ARG A 186 -9.37 1.68 -3.79
N THR A 187 -8.21 1.96 -4.39
CA THR A 187 -6.93 1.39 -4.00
C THR A 187 -6.02 2.46 -3.37
N GLN A 188 -5.16 2.05 -2.45
CA GLN A 188 -4.10 2.88 -1.90
C GLN A 188 -2.80 2.09 -1.78
N PHE A 189 -1.73 2.67 -2.30
CA PHE A 189 -0.38 2.20 -2.04
C PHE A 189 0.16 2.82 -0.76
N VAL A 190 0.87 2.02 0.03
CA VAL A 190 1.57 2.49 1.22
C VAL A 190 3.00 1.99 1.21
N CYS A 191 3.95 2.87 1.50
CA CYS A 191 5.38 2.53 1.47
C CYS A 191 6.15 3.22 2.60
N LYS A 192 7.32 2.63 2.94
CA LYS A 192 8.32 3.26 3.82
C LYS A 192 9.21 4.27 3.09
N LYS A 193 9.23 4.21 1.76
CA LYS A 193 9.95 5.13 0.86
C LYS A 193 8.94 6.03 0.15
N ASP A 194 9.33 7.27 -0.16
CA ASP A 194 8.54 8.14 -1.03
C ASP A 194 8.24 7.47 -2.37
N MET A 195 7.06 7.76 -2.91
CA MET A 195 6.62 7.36 -4.25
C MET A 195 6.75 8.58 -5.17
N PRO A 196 7.91 8.78 -5.82
CA PRO A 196 8.26 10.04 -6.49
C PRO A 196 7.50 10.29 -7.80
N SER A 197 6.83 9.26 -8.34
CA SER A 197 6.13 9.30 -9.62
C SER A 197 4.76 8.66 -9.50
N ASN A 198 3.88 8.99 -10.44
CA ASN A 198 2.56 8.38 -10.53
C ASN A 198 2.69 6.87 -10.79
N ILE A 199 1.85 6.09 -10.12
CA ILE A 199 1.67 4.66 -10.40
C ILE A 199 0.50 4.55 -11.39
N THR A 200 0.77 3.95 -12.55
CA THR A 200 -0.25 3.74 -13.58
C THR A 200 -0.64 2.28 -13.62
N ALA A 201 -1.93 2.01 -13.49
CA ALA A 201 -2.45 0.66 -13.49
C ALA A 201 -3.87 0.57 -14.07
N THR A 202 -4.30 -0.65 -14.42
CA THR A 202 -5.68 -0.96 -14.81
C THR A 202 -6.30 -1.95 -13.85
N LEU A 203 -7.53 -1.68 -13.43
CA LEU A 203 -8.40 -2.60 -12.70
C LEU A 203 -9.18 -3.45 -13.70
N GLU A 204 -9.12 -4.77 -13.53
CA GLU A 204 -9.69 -5.71 -14.48
C GLU A 204 -10.32 -6.92 -13.78
N ALA A 205 -11.18 -7.63 -14.49
CA ALA A 205 -11.60 -8.97 -14.09
C ALA A 205 -10.46 -9.99 -14.31
N THR A 206 -10.37 -10.97 -13.41
CA THR A 206 -9.41 -12.08 -13.50
C THR A 206 -9.68 -13.03 -14.67
N ALA A 207 -10.95 -13.14 -15.09
CA ALA A 207 -11.40 -13.93 -16.23
C ALA A 207 -12.66 -13.30 -16.85
N SER A 208 -13.07 -13.76 -18.03
CA SER A 208 -14.33 -13.30 -18.66
C SER A 208 -15.54 -13.75 -17.84
N ASN A 209 -16.57 -12.90 -17.75
CA ASN A 209 -17.88 -13.24 -17.18
C ASN A 209 -17.84 -13.72 -15.71
N VAL A 210 -16.96 -13.14 -14.89
CA VAL A 210 -16.85 -13.45 -13.45
C VAL A 210 -17.32 -12.31 -12.53
N ILE A 211 -17.65 -11.15 -13.08
CA ILE A 211 -18.10 -9.98 -12.31
C ILE A 211 -19.59 -9.72 -12.62
N PRO A 212 -20.44 -9.47 -11.60
CA PRO A 212 -21.83 -9.09 -11.81
C PRO A 212 -21.97 -7.82 -12.67
N THR A 213 -22.67 -7.92 -13.80
CA THR A 213 -23.05 -6.77 -14.65
C THR A 213 -24.50 -6.34 -14.41
N SER A 214 -25.30 -7.21 -13.80
CA SER A 214 -26.61 -6.87 -13.25
C SER A 214 -26.87 -7.65 -11.96
N VAL A 215 -27.75 -7.12 -11.12
CA VAL A 215 -28.28 -7.80 -9.93
C VAL A 215 -29.80 -7.71 -9.94
N VAL A 216 -30.43 -8.76 -9.45
CA VAL A 216 -31.87 -8.82 -9.21
C VAL A 216 -32.11 -8.92 -7.71
N TYR A 217 -32.87 -7.99 -7.14
CA TYR A 217 -33.39 -8.11 -5.79
C TYR A 217 -34.66 -8.95 -5.78
N ASN A 218 -34.66 -10.02 -4.99
CA ASN A 218 -35.83 -10.87 -4.77
C ASN A 218 -36.52 -10.48 -3.46
N PRO A 219 -37.77 -9.96 -3.50
CA PRO A 219 -38.50 -9.51 -2.31
C PRO A 219 -38.91 -10.66 -1.37
N THR A 220 -38.93 -11.91 -1.84
CA THR A 220 -39.26 -13.09 -1.03
C THR A 220 -38.07 -13.51 -0.15
N THR A 221 -36.89 -13.62 -0.75
CA THR A 221 -35.67 -14.02 -0.03
C THR A 221 -34.92 -12.85 0.58
N LYS A 222 -35.32 -11.62 0.24
CA LYS A 222 -34.69 -10.35 0.63
C LYS A 222 -33.19 -10.30 0.29
N SER A 223 -32.82 -10.90 -0.84
CA SER A 223 -31.43 -11.04 -1.28
C SER A 223 -31.21 -10.57 -2.72
N TYR A 224 -29.97 -10.23 -3.04
CA TYR A 224 -29.52 -9.93 -4.40
C TYR A 224 -28.97 -11.18 -5.07
N ILE A 225 -29.31 -11.39 -6.34
CA ILE A 225 -28.76 -12.43 -7.19
C ILE A 225 -28.05 -11.75 -8.35
N GLY A 226 -26.73 -11.90 -8.43
CA GLY A 226 -25.90 -11.36 -9.50
C GLY A 226 -25.95 -12.20 -10.77
N THR A 227 -25.98 -11.53 -11.93
CA THR A 227 -25.71 -12.15 -13.23
C THR A 227 -24.38 -11.62 -13.72
N ASN A 228 -23.42 -12.54 -13.90
CA ASN A 228 -22.07 -12.18 -14.32
C ASN A 228 -22.00 -11.86 -15.81
N GLY A 229 -21.08 -10.95 -16.16
CA GLY A 229 -20.80 -10.56 -17.52
C GLY A 229 -19.39 -9.99 -17.67
N ALA A 230 -19.07 -9.55 -18.88
CA ALA A 230 -17.79 -8.93 -19.17
C ALA A 230 -17.76 -7.48 -18.64
N ILE A 231 -16.63 -7.09 -18.06
CA ILE A 231 -16.32 -5.70 -17.74
C ILE A 231 -15.08 -5.29 -18.54
N ALA A 232 -15.02 -4.01 -18.94
CA ALA A 232 -13.83 -3.45 -19.57
C ALA A 232 -12.77 -3.13 -18.50
N PRO A 233 -11.47 -3.14 -18.86
CA PRO A 233 -10.43 -2.57 -18.01
C PRO A 233 -10.73 -1.10 -17.67
N GLU A 234 -10.53 -0.75 -16.41
CA GLU A 234 -10.71 0.62 -15.91
C GLU A 234 -9.38 1.18 -15.43
N THR A 235 -9.12 2.46 -15.70
CA THR A 235 -7.92 3.16 -15.21
C THR A 235 -7.94 3.22 -13.68
N ASN A 236 -6.86 2.78 -13.04
CA ASN A 236 -6.64 2.89 -11.59
C ASN A 236 -5.26 3.53 -11.37
N ASN A 237 -5.17 4.84 -11.60
CA ASN A 237 -3.93 5.58 -11.44
C ASN A 237 -3.86 6.22 -10.06
N SER A 238 -2.69 6.12 -9.42
CA SER A 238 -2.44 6.77 -8.13
C SER A 238 -1.32 7.80 -8.27
N PRO A 239 -1.44 8.99 -7.68
CA PRO A 239 -0.46 10.08 -7.83
C PRO A 239 0.83 9.80 -7.06
N ALA A 240 1.87 10.58 -7.29
CA ALA A 240 3.03 10.62 -6.40
C ALA A 240 2.61 10.92 -4.94
N SER A 241 3.34 10.40 -3.97
CA SER A 241 3.12 10.67 -2.55
C SER A 241 3.42 12.13 -2.23
N THR A 242 2.61 12.77 -1.38
CA THR A 242 2.77 14.20 -1.04
C THR A 242 3.51 14.45 0.27
N GLU A 243 3.72 13.41 1.08
CA GLU A 243 4.40 13.50 2.36
C GLU A 243 5.89 13.85 2.17
N THR A 244 6.48 14.56 3.13
CA THR A 244 7.88 15.02 3.04
C THR A 244 8.86 13.85 2.88
N LYS A 245 9.66 13.89 1.81
CA LYS A 245 10.71 12.90 1.51
C LYS A 245 11.64 12.68 2.72
N TYR A 246 12.02 11.43 2.96
CA TYR A 246 12.76 10.93 4.13
C TYR A 246 12.06 11.07 5.49
N VAL A 247 11.64 12.27 5.87
CA VAL A 247 11.21 12.59 7.25
C VAL A 247 9.87 11.93 7.61
N ALA A 248 8.91 11.87 6.69
CA ALA A 248 7.58 11.35 6.98
C ALA A 248 7.59 9.89 7.48
N SER A 249 8.50 9.08 6.94
CA SER A 249 8.69 7.67 7.33
C SER A 249 9.69 7.47 8.47
N ASN A 250 10.20 8.55 9.08
CA ASN A 250 11.40 8.51 9.92
C ASN A 250 12.56 7.75 9.23
N TYR A 251 12.94 8.21 8.03
CA TYR A 251 14.07 7.68 7.25
C TYR A 251 13.93 6.19 6.92
N GLY A 252 12.70 5.74 6.64
CA GLY A 252 12.41 4.37 6.21
C GLY A 252 12.03 3.41 7.33
N GLU A 253 11.66 3.90 8.51
CA GLU A 253 11.19 3.07 9.62
C GLU A 253 9.70 2.74 9.47
N ASN A 254 8.88 3.75 9.13
CA ASN A 254 7.42 3.71 9.19
C ASN A 254 6.76 3.74 7.81
N TYR A 255 5.62 3.06 7.66
CA TYR A 255 4.79 3.08 6.46
C TYR A 255 3.93 4.36 6.40
N SER A 256 4.59 5.48 6.11
CA SER A 256 3.95 6.80 6.17
C SER A 256 3.63 7.41 4.82
N TYR A 257 4.20 6.91 3.72
CA TYR A 257 3.92 7.45 2.38
C TYR A 257 2.68 6.77 1.83
N THR A 258 1.70 7.55 1.41
CA THR A 258 0.44 7.07 0.85
C THR A 258 0.22 7.60 -0.57
N SER A 259 -0.39 6.77 -1.40
CA SER A 259 -0.78 7.14 -2.77
C SER A 259 -2.12 6.49 -3.08
N THR A 260 -3.18 7.29 -3.02
CA THR A 260 -4.56 6.83 -3.17
C THR A 260 -5.05 7.10 -4.58
N CYS A 261 -5.66 6.11 -5.22
CA CYS A 261 -6.35 6.30 -6.49
C CYS A 261 -7.46 7.34 -6.31
N ALA A 262 -7.52 8.34 -7.20
CA ALA A 262 -8.51 9.42 -7.10
C ALA A 262 -9.93 8.92 -7.43
N ASP A 263 -10.03 7.95 -8.34
CA ASP A 263 -11.30 7.46 -8.86
C ASP A 263 -11.85 6.31 -8.02
N TYR A 264 -13.17 6.31 -7.82
CA TYR A 264 -13.89 5.15 -7.31
C TYR A 264 -14.30 4.24 -8.46
N HIS A 265 -14.11 2.93 -8.26
CA HIS A 265 -14.63 1.89 -9.13
C HIS A 265 -15.96 1.37 -8.60
N TYR A 266 -17.00 1.40 -9.43
CA TYR A 266 -18.34 0.98 -9.04
C TYR A 266 -18.62 -0.47 -9.44
N PHE A 267 -19.20 -1.21 -8.51
CA PHE A 267 -19.56 -2.61 -8.67
C PHE A 267 -20.99 -2.86 -8.16
N LEU A 268 -21.49 -4.06 -8.41
CA LEU A 268 -22.75 -4.50 -7.84
C LEU A 268 -22.50 -5.46 -6.66
N PRO A 269 -23.49 -5.63 -5.76
CA PRO A 269 -23.43 -6.65 -4.72
C PRO A 269 -23.08 -8.02 -5.29
N THR A 270 -22.52 -8.89 -4.44
CA THR A 270 -22.02 -10.22 -4.80
C THR A 270 -20.75 -10.23 -5.66
N THR A 271 -20.13 -9.07 -5.93
CA THR A 271 -18.80 -9.01 -6.53
C THR A 271 -17.76 -9.57 -5.56
N GLU A 272 -16.96 -10.54 -6.01
CA GLU A 272 -15.87 -11.13 -5.23
C GLU A 272 -14.54 -10.41 -5.50
N GLY A 273 -13.83 -10.01 -4.46
CA GLY A 273 -12.51 -9.37 -4.58
C GLY A 273 -11.44 -10.29 -5.17
N ASN A 274 -11.65 -11.61 -5.11
CA ASN A 274 -10.73 -12.60 -5.69
C ASN A 274 -10.83 -12.63 -7.24
N LYS A 275 -11.86 -11.97 -7.79
CA LYS A 275 -12.11 -11.86 -9.23
C LYS A 275 -11.64 -10.54 -9.82
N LEU A 276 -11.09 -9.64 -9.02
CA LEU A 276 -10.55 -8.35 -9.45
C LEU A 276 -9.02 -8.39 -9.39
N LYS A 277 -8.34 -7.97 -10.45
CA LYS A 277 -6.87 -7.88 -10.54
C LYS A 277 -6.43 -6.46 -10.89
N LEU A 278 -5.17 -6.14 -10.60
CA LEU A 278 -4.55 -4.86 -10.95
C LEU A 278 -3.31 -5.11 -11.82
N ASN A 279 -3.26 -4.54 -13.02
CA ASN A 279 -2.08 -4.64 -13.90
C ASN A 279 -1.32 -3.32 -13.92
N PHE A 280 -0.02 -3.36 -13.70
CA PHE A 280 0.83 -2.18 -13.74
C PHE A 280 1.36 -1.94 -15.16
N SER A 281 1.37 -0.67 -15.58
CA SER A 281 1.94 -0.26 -16.87
C SER A 281 3.01 0.81 -16.74
N ALA A 282 3.04 1.57 -15.64
CA ALA A 282 4.10 2.53 -15.34
C ALA A 282 4.18 2.86 -13.84
N GLY A 283 5.25 3.57 -13.48
CA GLY A 283 5.56 3.99 -12.12
C GLY A 283 6.82 3.32 -11.60
N THR A 284 7.63 4.05 -10.84
CA THR A 284 8.84 3.53 -10.18
C THR A 284 8.80 3.94 -8.72
N VAL A 285 8.84 2.95 -7.83
CA VAL A 285 8.87 3.18 -6.37
C VAL A 285 10.27 2.94 -5.81
N PHE A 286 10.89 1.80 -6.15
CA PHE A 286 12.22 1.42 -5.69
C PHE A 286 13.29 1.64 -6.76
N TRP A 287 13.94 0.59 -7.27
CA TRP A 287 15.03 0.72 -8.25
C TRP A 287 14.55 0.55 -9.69
N LYS A 288 13.51 -0.26 -9.94
CA LYS A 288 12.99 -0.57 -11.27
C LYS A 288 11.52 -0.15 -11.42
N PRO A 289 11.06 0.07 -12.67
CA PRO A 289 9.65 0.25 -12.95
C PRO A 289 8.81 -0.92 -12.42
N LEU A 290 7.66 -0.61 -11.84
CA LEU A 290 6.67 -1.61 -11.46
C LEU A 290 6.19 -2.32 -12.74
N THR A 291 6.41 -3.63 -12.80
CA THR A 291 5.95 -4.48 -13.89
C THR A 291 5.15 -5.65 -13.34
N GLY A 292 4.17 -6.12 -14.10
CA GLY A 292 3.37 -7.29 -13.72
C GLY A 292 1.99 -6.96 -13.16
N THR A 293 1.46 -7.89 -12.37
CA THR A 293 0.04 -7.94 -12.02
C THR A 293 -0.13 -8.36 -10.56
N ILE A 294 -0.97 -7.66 -9.82
CA ILE A 294 -1.61 -8.20 -8.62
C ILE A 294 -2.79 -9.06 -9.08
N PRO A 295 -2.71 -10.40 -8.97
CA PRO A 295 -3.64 -11.30 -9.65
C PRO A 295 -5.02 -11.38 -9.00
N GLN A 296 -5.14 -10.91 -7.76
CA GLN A 296 -6.42 -10.75 -7.09
C GLN A 296 -6.30 -9.68 -5.99
N LEU A 297 -7.37 -8.92 -5.71
CA LEU A 297 -7.35 -7.86 -4.69
C LEU A 297 -7.68 -8.33 -3.28
N SER A 298 -8.39 -9.46 -3.14
CA SER A 298 -8.71 -10.05 -1.84
C SER A 298 -9.22 -11.47 -1.98
N ALA A 299 -8.78 -12.41 -1.13
CA ALA A 299 -9.28 -13.78 -1.14
C ALA A 299 -10.70 -13.94 -0.57
N THR A 300 -11.15 -13.01 0.29
CA THR A 300 -12.36 -13.17 1.13
C THR A 300 -13.40 -12.07 0.94
N LEU A 301 -13.08 -10.99 0.24
CA LEU A 301 -14.00 -9.89 0.03
C LEU A 301 -15.20 -10.33 -0.82
N LEU A 302 -16.40 -10.18 -0.26
CA LEU A 302 -17.67 -10.25 -0.97
C LEU A 302 -18.39 -8.91 -0.79
N MET A 303 -18.61 -8.20 -1.89
CA MET A 303 -19.15 -6.85 -1.85
C MET A 303 -20.65 -6.82 -1.54
N GLN A 304 -21.07 -5.83 -0.77
CA GLN A 304 -22.43 -5.63 -0.27
C GLN A 304 -23.01 -4.29 -0.73
N PRO A 305 -24.35 -4.17 -0.86
CA PRO A 305 -25.00 -2.96 -1.34
C PRO A 305 -24.72 -1.77 -0.42
N GLY A 306 -24.45 -0.61 -1.02
CA GLY A 306 -24.22 0.65 -0.33
C GLY A 306 -22.92 0.71 0.45
N LYS A 307 -22.01 -0.25 0.27
CA LYS A 307 -20.70 -0.24 0.93
C LYS A 307 -19.63 0.37 0.04
N SER A 308 -18.67 1.05 0.66
CA SER A 308 -17.39 1.41 0.09
C SER A 308 -16.34 0.37 0.50
N TYR A 309 -15.27 0.20 -0.28
CA TYR A 309 -14.14 -0.67 0.04
C TYR A 309 -12.81 0.02 -0.25
N PHE A 310 -11.83 -0.24 0.60
CA PHE A 310 -10.48 0.31 0.49
C PHE A 310 -9.43 -0.80 0.48
N VAL A 311 -8.75 -0.97 -0.65
CA VAL A 311 -7.69 -1.98 -0.82
C VAL A 311 -6.34 -1.33 -0.57
N LYS A 312 -5.69 -1.72 0.52
CA LYS A 312 -4.36 -1.23 0.88
C LYS A 312 -3.29 -2.18 0.35
N ILE A 313 -2.35 -1.62 -0.41
CA ILE A 313 -1.26 -2.34 -1.07
C ILE A 313 0.04 -1.83 -0.47
N LYS A 314 0.66 -2.62 0.42
CA LYS A 314 1.94 -2.25 1.04
C LYS A 314 3.08 -2.69 0.14
N LEU A 315 3.88 -1.73 -0.33
CA LEU A 315 5.03 -1.99 -1.19
C LEU A 315 6.31 -2.10 -0.35
N LYS A 316 7.07 -3.17 -0.55
CA LYS A 316 8.34 -3.47 0.12
C LYS A 316 9.46 -3.69 -0.91
N PRO A 317 10.67 -3.20 -0.67
CA PRO A 317 11.80 -3.47 -1.56
C PRO A 317 12.28 -4.92 -1.40
N GLN A 318 12.76 -5.52 -2.49
CA GLN A 318 13.50 -6.78 -2.45
C GLN A 318 15.01 -6.53 -2.59
N PHE A 319 15.75 -6.68 -1.50
CA PHE A 319 17.21 -6.65 -1.54
C PHE A 319 17.78 -7.93 -2.17
N THR A 320 18.85 -7.76 -2.95
CA THR A 320 19.55 -8.87 -3.60
C THR A 320 20.70 -9.35 -2.71
N TYR A 321 20.83 -10.66 -2.60
CA TYR A 321 21.88 -11.34 -1.84
C TYR A 321 22.77 -12.15 -2.76
N LEU A 322 24.07 -12.18 -2.44
CA LEU A 322 24.99 -13.18 -2.95
C LEU A 322 24.88 -14.42 -2.07
N MET A 323 24.79 -15.58 -2.69
CA MET A 323 24.60 -16.86 -2.02
C MET A 323 25.93 -17.63 -1.97
N SER A 324 26.04 -18.59 -1.04
CA SER A 324 27.22 -19.45 -0.86
C SER A 324 27.55 -20.32 -2.09
N ASP A 325 26.60 -20.53 -3.00
CA ASP A 325 26.80 -21.23 -4.27
C ASP A 325 27.23 -20.31 -5.43
N GLY A 326 27.43 -19.02 -5.17
CA GLY A 326 27.78 -18.00 -6.17
C GLY A 326 26.59 -17.41 -6.93
N THR A 327 25.37 -17.91 -6.70
CA THR A 327 24.18 -17.30 -7.31
C THR A 327 23.77 -16.03 -6.58
N THR A 328 23.00 -15.18 -7.25
CA THR A 328 22.31 -14.05 -6.60
C THR A 328 20.81 -14.35 -6.48
N GLY A 329 20.16 -13.91 -5.42
CA GLY A 329 18.72 -14.07 -5.23
C GLY A 329 18.14 -13.15 -4.16
N TYR A 330 16.83 -13.23 -3.96
CA TYR A 330 16.12 -12.40 -2.97
C TYR A 330 15.97 -13.10 -1.63
N PHE A 331 15.53 -12.35 -0.60
CA PHE A 331 15.36 -12.87 0.76
C PHE A 331 14.55 -14.17 0.83
N LYS A 332 13.45 -14.28 0.10
CA LYS A 332 12.58 -15.47 0.06
C LYS A 332 13.29 -16.75 -0.42
N GLU A 333 14.38 -16.61 -1.18
CA GLU A 333 15.18 -17.76 -1.63
C GLU A 333 16.17 -18.21 -0.56
N THR A 334 16.41 -17.37 0.45
CA THR A 334 17.32 -17.69 1.56
C THR A 334 16.67 -18.66 2.54
N THR A 335 17.49 -19.43 3.26
CA THR A 335 17.05 -20.28 4.38
C THR A 335 16.25 -19.52 5.44
N SER A 336 16.54 -18.23 5.62
CA SER A 336 15.83 -17.35 6.57
C SER A 336 14.48 -16.86 6.04
N GLY A 337 14.34 -16.76 4.72
CA GLY A 337 13.09 -16.40 4.04
C GLY A 337 12.22 -17.60 3.64
N GLY A 338 12.58 -18.82 4.06
CA GLY A 338 11.85 -20.05 3.76
C GLY A 338 12.31 -20.81 2.50
N GLY A 339 13.34 -20.31 1.82
CA GLY A 339 14.02 -20.99 0.73
C GLY A 339 15.14 -21.93 1.21
N THR A 340 16.07 -22.27 0.30
CA THR A 340 17.13 -23.25 0.56
C THR A 340 18.54 -22.69 0.42
N LYS A 341 18.70 -21.44 -0.02
CA LYS A 341 20.02 -20.84 -0.28
C LYS A 341 20.57 -20.16 0.97
N THR A 342 21.88 -20.21 1.18
CA THR A 342 22.52 -19.50 2.29
C THR A 342 23.16 -18.22 1.78
N PRO A 343 22.71 -17.03 2.21
CA PRO A 343 23.29 -15.76 1.80
C PRO A 343 24.63 -15.52 2.49
N VAL A 344 25.57 -14.87 1.80
CA VAL A 344 26.91 -14.52 2.31
C VAL A 344 27.22 -13.02 2.24
N ALA A 345 26.52 -12.27 1.38
CA ALA A 345 26.65 -10.82 1.25
C ALA A 345 25.35 -10.19 0.76
N VAL A 346 25.16 -8.90 1.02
CA VAL A 346 24.18 -8.06 0.29
C VAL A 346 24.86 -7.57 -0.98
N VAL A 347 24.20 -7.71 -2.13
CA VAL A 347 24.69 -7.17 -3.41
C VAL A 347 24.44 -5.67 -3.44
N LEU A 348 25.50 -4.88 -3.63
CA LEU A 348 25.42 -3.44 -3.79
C LEU A 348 25.25 -3.04 -5.26
N ASP A 349 25.98 -3.71 -6.14
CA ASP A 349 25.90 -3.52 -7.58
C ASP A 349 26.17 -4.82 -8.31
N LYS A 350 25.20 -5.25 -9.13
CA LYS A 350 25.29 -6.52 -9.83
C LYS A 350 26.26 -6.44 -11.02
N ASP A 351 26.28 -5.33 -11.73
CA ASP A 351 27.06 -5.17 -12.96
C ASP A 351 28.57 -5.03 -12.67
N SER A 352 28.92 -4.38 -11.57
CA SER A 352 30.29 -4.25 -11.06
C SER A 352 30.70 -5.41 -10.14
N HIS A 353 29.78 -6.35 -9.87
CA HIS A 353 30.01 -7.50 -9.00
C HIS A 353 30.49 -7.13 -7.59
N ILE A 354 29.86 -6.10 -6.98
CA ILE A 354 30.23 -5.60 -5.66
C ILE A 354 29.18 -6.02 -4.64
N GLY A 355 29.63 -6.67 -3.57
CA GLY A 355 28.81 -7.01 -2.41
C GLY A 355 29.42 -6.48 -1.11
N VAL A 356 28.60 -6.43 -0.07
CA VAL A 356 29.01 -6.07 1.30
C VAL A 356 28.67 -7.20 2.26
N ALA A 357 29.59 -7.48 3.18
CA ALA A 357 29.45 -8.52 4.19
C ALA A 357 28.17 -8.34 5.02
N LEU A 358 27.57 -9.48 5.40
CA LEU A 358 26.36 -9.49 6.24
C LEU A 358 26.63 -8.99 7.67
N HIS A 359 27.83 -9.26 8.19
CA HIS A 359 28.26 -8.80 9.51
C HIS A 359 29.58 -8.02 9.44
N GLY A 360 29.75 -7.09 10.39
CA GLY A 360 31.00 -6.36 10.57
C GLY A 360 31.96 -7.14 11.46
N LEU A 361 33.22 -6.71 11.45
CA LEU A 361 34.27 -7.21 12.33
C LEU A 361 34.46 -6.29 13.54
N SER A 362 35.12 -6.81 14.57
CA SER A 362 35.48 -6.02 15.76
C SER A 362 36.29 -4.78 15.41
N VAL A 363 36.25 -3.78 16.29
CA VAL A 363 36.98 -2.53 16.09
C VAL A 363 38.49 -2.77 16.05
N MET A 364 39.17 -2.11 15.11
CA MET A 364 40.62 -2.19 14.97
C MET A 364 41.19 -0.89 14.41
N ARG A 365 42.52 -0.79 14.37
CA ARG A 365 43.25 0.33 13.75
C ARG A 365 43.51 0.05 12.28
N TRP A 366 43.75 1.12 11.52
CA TRP A 366 44.07 1.05 10.11
C TRP A 366 45.39 0.29 9.87
N CYS A 367 46.44 0.65 10.62
CA CYS A 367 47.70 -0.07 10.70
C CYS A 367 48.05 -0.41 12.17
N LYS A 368 49.05 -1.27 12.36
CA LYS A 368 49.54 -1.66 13.70
C LYS A 368 50.25 -0.49 14.39
N GLU A 369 50.10 -0.34 15.71
CA GLU A 369 50.76 0.75 16.48
C GLU A 369 52.28 0.73 16.46
N THR A 370 52.86 -0.46 16.38
CA THR A 370 54.31 -0.63 16.39
C THR A 370 54.91 -0.46 15.00
N SER A 371 54.08 -0.25 13.98
CA SER A 371 54.52 -0.13 12.59
C SER A 371 54.76 1.33 12.22
N PRO A 372 55.80 1.70 11.46
CA PRO A 372 56.03 3.09 11.04
C PRO A 372 54.94 3.68 10.14
N TYR A 373 53.98 2.87 9.67
CA TYR A 373 52.94 3.28 8.71
C TYR A 373 51.89 4.25 9.30
N TYR A 374 51.90 4.53 10.60
CA TYR A 374 50.99 5.53 11.18
C TYR A 374 51.37 6.99 10.89
N TYR A 375 52.62 7.27 10.48
CA TYR A 375 53.07 8.59 9.99
C TYR A 375 53.80 8.49 8.64
N THR A 376 53.58 7.39 7.92
CA THR A 376 54.21 7.16 6.62
C THR A 376 53.14 6.81 5.60
N GLN A 377 53.26 7.35 4.39
CA GLN A 377 52.41 6.98 3.27
C GLN A 377 52.61 5.51 2.89
N ALA A 378 51.55 4.72 3.02
CA ALA A 378 51.54 3.31 2.64
C ALA A 378 50.93 3.06 1.25
N ASN A 379 49.95 3.86 0.82
CA ASN A 379 49.28 3.72 -0.47
C ASN A 379 50.00 4.56 -1.53
N THR A 380 50.16 4.03 -2.75
CA THR A 380 50.69 4.82 -3.88
C THR A 380 49.70 5.90 -4.35
N HIS A 381 48.41 5.73 -4.05
CA HIS A 381 47.32 6.63 -4.39
C HIS A 381 46.77 7.42 -3.18
N MET A 382 47.63 7.72 -2.20
CA MET A 382 47.26 8.62 -1.09
C MET A 382 46.78 9.97 -1.62
N VAL A 383 45.67 10.46 -1.08
CA VAL A 383 45.18 11.81 -1.39
C VAL A 383 45.61 12.79 -0.30
N THR A 384 45.82 14.06 -0.67
CA THR A 384 46.06 15.15 0.31
C THR A 384 44.77 15.87 0.68
N ASN A 385 43.78 15.84 -0.21
CA ASN A 385 42.41 16.25 0.06
C ASN A 385 41.49 15.04 -0.09
N LEU A 386 40.82 14.66 1.00
CA LEU A 386 39.96 13.47 1.02
C LEU A 386 38.82 13.54 0.00
N ALA A 387 38.35 14.75 -0.36
CA ALA A 387 37.33 14.90 -1.40
C ALA A 387 37.79 14.32 -2.75
N ASP A 388 39.08 14.34 -3.08
CA ASP A 388 39.59 13.78 -4.34
C ASP A 388 39.41 12.26 -4.40
N ALA A 389 39.43 11.57 -3.25
CA ALA A 389 39.18 10.13 -3.16
C ALA A 389 37.71 9.72 -3.42
N LEU A 390 36.77 10.68 -3.39
CA LEU A 390 35.39 10.47 -3.81
C LEU A 390 35.17 10.82 -5.29
N ASN A 391 36.16 11.44 -5.94
CA ASN A 391 36.06 12.07 -7.25
C ASN A 391 37.20 11.65 -8.19
N SER A 392 38.09 12.59 -8.55
CA SER A 392 39.08 12.46 -9.63
C SER A 392 40.20 11.47 -9.33
N LEU A 393 40.45 11.17 -8.05
CA LEU A 393 41.50 10.26 -7.58
C LEU A 393 40.92 9.03 -6.86
N ALA A 394 39.66 8.70 -7.13
CA ALA A 394 39.01 7.54 -6.54
C ALA A 394 39.71 6.23 -6.94
N THR A 395 40.13 5.45 -5.94
CA THR A 395 40.65 4.09 -6.11
C THR A 395 39.66 3.06 -5.60
N SER A 396 39.79 1.80 -6.02
CA SER A 396 39.06 0.70 -5.39
C SER A 396 39.84 0.18 -4.19
N GLY A 397 39.13 -0.11 -3.10
CA GLY A 397 39.68 -0.76 -1.94
C GLY A 397 40.11 -2.20 -2.21
N TYR A 398 39.58 -2.82 -3.28
CA TYR A 398 40.03 -4.11 -3.75
C TYR A 398 41.50 -4.04 -4.16
N ASP A 399 41.86 -3.05 -4.97
CA ASP A 399 43.24 -2.85 -5.44
C ASP A 399 44.15 -2.45 -4.27
N GLU A 400 43.70 -1.55 -3.39
CA GLU A 400 44.44 -1.16 -2.19
C GLU A 400 44.74 -2.33 -1.23
N THR A 401 43.87 -3.36 -1.24
CA THR A 401 44.01 -4.56 -0.40
C THR A 401 44.88 -5.63 -1.07
N TRP A 402 44.68 -5.86 -2.36
CA TRP A 402 45.20 -7.05 -3.06
C TRP A 402 46.32 -6.77 -4.07
N ASP A 403 46.44 -5.56 -4.62
CA ASP A 403 47.47 -5.23 -5.60
C ASP A 403 48.76 -4.72 -4.90
N PRO A 404 49.89 -5.43 -5.01
CA PRO A 404 51.14 -4.98 -4.41
C PRO A 404 51.67 -3.66 -4.99
N ASN A 405 51.22 -3.24 -6.18
CA ASN A 405 51.58 -1.96 -6.79
C ASN A 405 50.86 -0.77 -6.13
N TYR A 406 49.80 -1.04 -5.35
CA TYR A 406 49.10 -0.05 -4.54
C TYR A 406 49.80 0.21 -3.20
N SER A 407 50.97 -0.40 -2.97
CA SER A 407 51.81 -0.19 -1.79
C SER A 407 53.10 0.53 -2.16
N THR A 408 53.45 1.58 -1.42
CA THR A 408 54.70 2.32 -1.62
C THR A 408 55.93 1.46 -1.31
N SER A 409 57.12 1.99 -1.58
CA SER A 409 58.37 1.35 -1.14
C SER A 409 58.57 1.37 0.37
N ALA A 410 57.82 2.20 1.12
CA ALA A 410 57.89 2.25 2.57
C ALA A 410 57.28 1.00 3.21
N VAL A 411 56.32 0.34 2.55
CA VAL A 411 55.74 -0.91 3.02
C VAL A 411 56.77 -2.03 2.90
N THR A 412 57.25 -2.50 4.05
CA THR A 412 58.17 -3.63 4.18
C THR A 412 57.40 -4.95 4.36
N GLY A 413 58.06 -6.07 4.06
CA GLY A 413 57.44 -7.39 4.08
C GLY A 413 56.56 -7.64 2.85
N ASN A 414 55.36 -8.20 3.07
CA ASN A 414 54.42 -8.46 1.97
C ASN A 414 53.74 -7.15 1.53
N LYS A 415 53.87 -6.79 0.25
CA LYS A 415 53.24 -5.58 -0.30
C LYS A 415 51.74 -5.70 -0.54
N VAL A 416 51.20 -6.92 -0.52
CA VAL A 416 49.75 -7.15 -0.52
C VAL A 416 49.23 -6.89 0.90
N LYS A 417 48.58 -5.75 1.13
CA LYS A 417 48.17 -5.30 2.47
C LYS A 417 47.21 -6.28 3.16
N GLY A 418 46.34 -6.96 2.39
CA GLY A 418 45.48 -8.03 2.91
C GLY A 418 46.23 -9.25 3.47
N LEU A 419 47.51 -9.41 3.13
CA LEU A 419 48.37 -10.49 3.62
C LEU A 419 49.45 -9.99 4.58
N ASN A 420 49.47 -8.69 4.90
CA ASN A 420 50.50 -8.07 5.72
C ASN A 420 49.97 -7.84 7.16
N PRO A 421 50.58 -8.44 8.20
CA PRO A 421 50.11 -8.32 9.58
C PRO A 421 50.25 -6.89 10.16
N ASP A 422 51.04 -6.02 9.54
CA ASP A 422 51.14 -4.61 9.95
C ASP A 422 49.93 -3.76 9.52
N PHE A 423 49.04 -4.32 8.68
CA PHE A 423 47.80 -3.71 8.21
C PHE A 423 46.57 -4.50 8.70
N PRO A 424 46.29 -4.54 10.01
CA PRO A 424 45.21 -5.35 10.57
C PRO A 424 43.84 -5.09 9.93
N ALA A 425 43.49 -3.84 9.57
CA ALA A 425 42.21 -3.55 8.91
C ALA A 425 42.07 -4.26 7.55
N PHE A 426 43.12 -4.22 6.74
CA PHE A 426 43.16 -4.87 5.43
C PHE A 426 43.18 -6.39 5.57
N LYS A 427 44.02 -6.89 6.48
CA LYS A 427 44.15 -8.33 6.72
C LYS A 427 42.87 -8.96 7.24
N ASN A 428 42.22 -8.35 8.22
CA ASN A 428 40.96 -8.87 8.76
C ASN A 428 39.82 -8.80 7.74
N ALA A 429 39.79 -7.76 6.89
CA ALA A 429 38.84 -7.72 5.78
C ALA A 429 39.10 -8.83 4.76
N ALA A 430 40.36 -9.08 4.41
CA ALA A 430 40.78 -10.14 3.49
C ALA A 430 40.52 -11.55 4.02
N ASP A 431 40.73 -11.77 5.32
CA ASP A 431 40.51 -13.03 6.03
C ASP A 431 39.04 -13.24 6.46
N TYR A 432 38.12 -12.35 6.03
CA TYR A 432 36.71 -12.45 6.41
C TYR A 432 36.11 -13.80 5.99
N ASP A 433 35.51 -14.48 6.97
CA ASP A 433 34.79 -15.72 6.78
C ASP A 433 33.28 -15.46 6.94
N PRO A 434 32.46 -15.69 5.90
CA PRO A 434 31.01 -15.57 6.01
C PRO A 434 30.38 -16.65 6.92
N GLY A 435 31.17 -17.57 7.48
CA GLY A 435 30.71 -18.63 8.38
C GLY A 435 30.10 -19.84 7.66
N VAL A 436 30.21 -19.85 6.33
CA VAL A 436 29.72 -20.93 5.46
C VAL A 436 30.70 -21.11 4.31
N THR A 437 30.95 -22.36 3.93
CA THR A 437 31.82 -22.66 2.78
C THR A 437 31.21 -22.11 1.50
N TYR A 438 31.94 -21.23 0.83
CA TYR A 438 31.59 -20.76 -0.49
C TYR A 438 32.02 -21.77 -1.56
N THR A 439 31.11 -22.09 -2.47
CA THR A 439 31.28 -23.09 -3.55
C THR A 439 31.09 -22.50 -4.95
N GLY A 440 30.75 -21.20 -5.03
CA GLY A 440 30.63 -20.49 -6.30
C GLY A 440 31.96 -20.25 -7.00
N THR A 441 31.91 -19.66 -8.20
CA THR A 441 33.08 -19.31 -9.00
C THR A 441 32.89 -17.92 -9.61
N PRO A 442 33.92 -17.05 -9.59
CA PRO A 442 35.24 -17.22 -8.98
C PRO A 442 35.21 -17.28 -7.44
N ALA A 443 36.32 -17.69 -6.83
CA ALA A 443 36.47 -17.64 -5.38
C ALA A 443 36.35 -16.19 -4.89
N LEU A 444 35.61 -16.01 -3.78
CA LEU A 444 35.41 -14.69 -3.20
C LEU A 444 36.74 -14.09 -2.73
N LYS A 445 36.93 -12.82 -3.05
CA LYS A 445 38.02 -12.01 -2.50
C LYS A 445 37.43 -10.84 -1.74
N TRP A 446 37.48 -10.96 -0.42
CA TRP A 446 37.07 -9.91 0.49
C TRP A 446 38.14 -8.83 0.60
N TYR A 447 37.75 -7.60 0.82
CA TYR A 447 38.66 -6.46 0.86
C TYR A 447 38.17 -5.36 1.79
N LEU A 448 39.10 -4.50 2.20
CA LEU A 448 38.76 -3.29 2.94
C LEU A 448 38.28 -2.23 1.95
N PRO A 449 36.99 -1.83 1.95
CA PRO A 449 36.45 -0.87 1.00
C PRO A 449 37.17 0.48 1.08
N SER A 450 37.32 1.14 -0.07
CA SER A 450 37.70 2.56 -0.13
C SER A 450 36.50 3.46 0.17
N LEU A 451 36.71 4.76 0.33
CA LEU A 451 35.61 5.72 0.40
C LEU A 451 34.76 5.72 -0.87
N SER A 452 35.38 5.53 -2.04
CA SER A 452 34.66 5.40 -3.31
C SER A 452 33.77 4.16 -3.32
N ASP A 453 34.24 3.04 -2.75
CA ASP A 453 33.44 1.83 -2.65
C ASP A 453 32.20 2.03 -1.74
N PHE A 454 32.33 2.78 -0.65
CA PHE A 454 31.20 3.09 0.23
C PHE A 454 30.08 3.87 -0.47
N LYS A 455 30.34 4.57 -1.57
CA LYS A 455 29.30 5.21 -2.38
C LYS A 455 28.27 4.20 -2.90
N TRP A 456 28.66 2.95 -3.11
CA TRP A 456 27.75 1.87 -3.54
C TRP A 456 26.77 1.40 -2.46
N VAL A 457 26.93 1.82 -1.21
CA VAL A 457 25.95 1.56 -0.14
C VAL A 457 24.75 2.49 -0.24
N TYR A 458 24.94 3.72 -0.73
CA TYR A 458 23.90 4.76 -0.75
C TYR A 458 22.63 4.37 -1.53
N PRO A 459 22.72 3.63 -2.66
CA PRO A 459 21.55 3.08 -3.34
C PRO A 459 20.70 2.09 -2.52
N LEU A 460 21.23 1.44 -1.48
CA LEU A 460 20.42 0.58 -0.59
C LEU A 460 19.35 1.39 0.16
N GLY A 461 19.64 2.66 0.46
CA GLY A 461 18.67 3.62 1.01
C GLY A 461 18.12 4.57 -0.04
N PHE A 462 18.15 4.18 -1.32
CA PHE A 462 17.58 4.89 -2.47
C PHE A 462 18.19 6.27 -2.75
N GLY A 463 19.45 6.46 -2.38
CA GLY A 463 20.24 7.62 -2.78
C GLY A 463 20.94 7.42 -4.13
N ASP A 464 21.28 8.52 -4.80
CA ASP A 464 22.12 8.49 -6.01
C ASP A 464 23.59 8.63 -5.63
N LYS A 465 24.37 7.55 -5.83
CA LYS A 465 25.79 7.51 -5.51
C LYS A 465 26.63 8.57 -6.24
N THR A 466 26.14 9.10 -7.37
CA THR A 466 26.85 10.13 -8.15
C THR A 466 26.85 11.48 -7.46
N GLU A 467 25.91 11.73 -6.54
CA GLU A 467 25.83 12.95 -5.74
C GLU A 467 26.90 12.99 -4.63
N MET A 468 27.45 11.83 -4.26
CA MET A 468 28.42 11.68 -3.17
C MET A 468 29.84 12.12 -3.59
N THR A 469 30.07 13.43 -3.51
CA THR A 469 31.29 14.11 -4.02
C THR A 469 32.03 14.93 -2.97
N GLN A 470 31.49 15.07 -1.76
CA GLN A 470 32.00 15.94 -0.70
C GLN A 470 32.28 15.16 0.59
N ILE A 471 33.24 15.67 1.36
CA ILE A 471 33.52 15.24 2.74
C ILE A 471 32.81 16.17 3.73
N ASN A 472 32.62 15.72 4.98
CA ASN A 472 31.91 16.48 6.01
C ASN A 472 30.50 16.94 5.58
N HIS A 473 29.85 16.19 4.69
CA HIS A 473 28.54 16.51 4.10
C HIS A 473 27.56 15.37 4.37
N GLN A 474 26.35 15.71 4.85
CA GLN A 474 25.34 14.71 5.18
C GLN A 474 24.52 14.33 3.94
N TYR A 475 24.71 13.11 3.45
CA TYR A 475 23.92 12.55 2.35
C TYR A 475 22.68 11.85 2.91
N VAL A 476 21.54 12.55 2.91
CA VAL A 476 20.27 12.04 3.48
C VAL A 476 19.76 10.83 2.68
N TRP A 477 19.26 9.81 3.37
CA TRP A 477 18.76 8.56 2.76
C TRP A 477 17.75 7.83 3.66
N TYR A 478 17.19 6.73 3.16
CA TYR A 478 16.34 5.81 3.92
C TYR A 478 17.15 4.74 4.67
N GLY A 479 17.99 5.16 5.63
CA GLY A 479 18.92 4.25 6.31
C GLY A 479 18.24 3.16 7.14
N ASN A 480 17.06 3.40 7.73
CA ASN A 480 16.29 2.34 8.40
C ASN A 480 15.85 1.25 7.39
N LEU A 481 15.48 1.65 6.18
CA LEU A 481 15.09 0.72 5.12
C LEU A 481 16.30 -0.05 4.60
N ALA A 482 17.44 0.61 4.42
CA ALA A 482 18.72 -0.03 4.06
C ALA A 482 19.18 -1.05 5.12
N SER A 483 18.94 -0.79 6.40
CA SER A 483 19.26 -1.71 7.50
C SER A 483 18.57 -3.06 7.37
N LEU A 484 17.34 -3.07 6.82
CA LEU A 484 16.57 -4.30 6.62
C LEU A 484 17.27 -5.30 5.70
N ALA A 485 18.12 -4.85 4.77
CA ALA A 485 18.92 -5.73 3.92
C ALA A 485 19.85 -6.65 4.74
N PHE A 486 20.18 -6.27 5.98
CA PHE A 486 21.04 -7.04 6.87
C PHE A 486 20.21 -7.73 7.97
N GLU A 487 19.32 -6.99 8.61
CA GLU A 487 18.56 -7.44 9.79
C GLU A 487 17.58 -8.58 9.49
N GLN A 488 17.09 -8.70 8.24
CA GLN A 488 16.21 -9.81 7.88
C GLN A 488 16.92 -11.17 7.85
N ILE A 489 18.26 -11.18 7.80
CA ILE A 489 19.06 -12.40 8.01
C ILE A 489 19.41 -12.49 9.51
N PRO A 490 18.90 -13.50 10.25
CA PRO A 490 19.11 -13.62 11.70
C PRO A 490 20.59 -13.57 12.10
N GLY A 491 20.87 -12.94 13.25
CA GLY A 491 22.22 -12.85 13.81
C GLY A 491 23.08 -11.73 13.21
N ASN A 492 22.58 -10.98 12.24
CA ASN A 492 23.28 -9.85 11.65
C ASN A 492 22.79 -8.52 12.23
N TRP A 493 23.74 -7.61 12.45
CA TRP A 493 23.44 -6.22 12.80
C TRP A 493 23.39 -5.36 11.54
N GLY A 494 22.47 -4.39 11.56
CA GLY A 494 22.34 -3.37 10.54
C GLY A 494 23.67 -2.70 10.19
N LEU A 495 23.84 -2.38 8.91
CA LEU A 495 24.94 -1.52 8.45
C LEU A 495 24.90 -0.10 9.05
N PRO A 496 23.74 0.54 9.33
CA PRO A 496 23.75 1.89 9.86
C PRO A 496 23.90 1.95 11.39
N THR A 497 25.11 1.88 11.94
CA THR A 497 25.30 2.00 13.41
C THR A 497 26.64 2.56 13.89
N ALA A 498 27.64 2.72 13.01
CA ALA A 498 28.99 3.06 13.45
C ALA A 498 29.89 3.65 12.34
N PRO A 499 31.04 4.25 12.70
CA PRO A 499 32.13 4.51 11.74
C PRO A 499 32.76 3.22 11.23
N TYR A 500 33.00 3.18 9.92
CA TYR A 500 33.70 2.10 9.22
C TYR A 500 35.02 2.59 8.62
N LEU A 501 36.09 1.83 8.86
CA LEU A 501 37.39 2.07 8.24
C LEU A 501 37.29 1.93 6.73
N ALA A 502 37.97 2.84 6.02
CA ALA A 502 38.23 2.70 4.60
C ALA A 502 39.73 2.46 4.32
N SER A 503 40.03 1.80 3.21
CA SER A 503 41.39 1.62 2.70
C SER A 503 42.00 2.90 2.12
N THR A 504 41.19 3.92 1.87
CA THR A 504 41.62 5.24 1.41
C THR A 504 42.55 5.88 2.44
N GLU A 505 43.77 6.16 2.03
CA GLU A 505 44.76 6.89 2.82
C GLU A 505 44.69 8.38 2.50
N CYS A 506 44.69 9.23 3.54
CA CYS A 506 44.67 10.68 3.40
C CYS A 506 45.80 11.29 4.22
N ASP A 507 46.73 11.95 3.55
CA ASP A 507 48.00 12.34 4.15
C ASP A 507 48.76 11.15 4.80
N SER A 508 49.99 11.40 5.24
CA SER A 508 50.87 10.37 5.80
C SER A 508 50.35 9.80 7.13
N SER A 509 49.39 10.46 7.78
CA SER A 509 48.92 10.11 9.12
C SER A 509 47.43 9.79 9.26
N GLU A 510 46.63 9.99 8.21
CA GLU A 510 45.16 9.81 8.28
C GLU A 510 44.64 8.81 7.24
N HIS A 511 43.43 8.34 7.47
CA HIS A 511 42.70 7.49 6.55
C HIS A 511 41.23 7.92 6.49
N GLY A 512 40.56 7.55 5.41
CA GLY A 512 39.12 7.76 5.25
C GLY A 512 38.30 6.90 6.19
N VAL A 513 37.17 7.45 6.63
CA VAL A 513 36.13 6.76 7.41
C VAL A 513 34.77 7.09 6.82
N ALA A 514 33.93 6.07 6.68
CA ALA A 514 32.53 6.22 6.28
C ALA A 514 31.62 6.06 7.50
N PHE A 515 30.74 7.02 7.70
CA PHE A 515 29.70 6.95 8.71
C PHE A 515 28.38 6.66 8.02
N CYS A 516 27.80 5.51 8.34
CA CYS A 516 26.47 5.15 7.86
C CYS A 516 25.50 5.32 9.04
N TYR A 517 24.83 6.46 9.13
CA TYR A 517 23.78 6.68 10.12
C TYR A 517 22.41 6.34 9.51
N PHE A 518 21.40 6.11 10.34
CA PHE A 518 20.03 5.87 9.84
C PHE A 518 19.48 7.05 9.01
N LYS A 519 19.95 8.28 9.26
CA LYS A 519 19.44 9.50 8.62
C LYS A 519 20.26 9.94 7.41
N HIS A 520 21.56 9.67 7.41
CA HIS A 520 22.49 10.11 6.37
C HIS A 520 23.75 9.24 6.31
N ILE A 521 24.49 9.34 5.22
CA ILE A 521 25.87 8.86 5.10
C ILE A 521 26.81 10.07 5.08
N GLU A 522 27.97 9.96 5.72
CA GLU A 522 29.01 10.99 5.74
C GLU A 522 30.41 10.38 5.60
N PHE A 523 31.37 11.20 5.18
CA PHE A 523 32.77 10.82 5.03
C PHE A 523 33.69 11.80 5.75
N TYR A 524 34.65 11.26 6.50
CA TYR A 524 35.62 11.99 7.32
C TYR A 524 37.02 11.38 7.18
N THR A 525 38.04 12.08 7.70
CA THR A 525 39.36 11.51 7.99
C THR A 525 39.50 11.21 9.48
N TYR A 526 40.26 10.15 9.81
CA TYR A 526 40.75 9.88 11.16
C TYR A 526 42.21 9.50 11.14
N ASN A 527 42.90 9.78 12.25
CA ASN A 527 44.30 9.41 12.43
C ASN A 527 44.50 7.89 12.51
N LYS A 528 45.47 7.36 11.76
CA LYS A 528 45.78 5.92 11.66
C LYS A 528 46.19 5.27 13.00
N TYR A 529 46.75 6.06 13.92
CA TYR A 529 47.28 5.59 15.21
C TYR A 529 46.21 5.58 16.31
N ILE A 530 45.40 6.64 16.39
CA ILE A 530 44.56 6.92 17.57
C ILE A 530 43.22 6.18 17.52
N HIS A 531 42.64 6.01 16.32
CA HIS A 531 41.25 5.61 16.21
C HIS A 531 41.06 4.11 15.96
N PHE A 532 40.14 3.51 16.71
CA PHE A 532 39.66 2.15 16.51
C PHE A 532 38.24 2.22 15.93
N ASN A 533 38.04 1.69 14.73
CA ASN A 533 36.73 1.70 14.08
C ASN A 533 36.39 0.32 13.51
N ASN A 534 35.13 0.15 13.12
CA ASN A 534 34.63 -1.12 12.61
C ASN A 534 35.17 -1.38 11.21
N VAL A 535 35.27 -2.64 10.84
CA VAL A 535 35.53 -3.05 9.46
C VAL A 535 34.27 -3.72 8.93
N ARG A 536 33.77 -3.25 7.79
CA ARG A 536 32.72 -3.93 7.03
C ARG A 536 33.32 -4.38 5.71
N PRO A 537 33.72 -5.65 5.58
CA PRO A 537 34.37 -6.14 4.36
C PRO A 537 33.44 -6.04 3.15
N PHE A 538 34.01 -5.68 2.01
CA PHE A 538 33.35 -5.76 0.72
C PHE A 538 33.90 -6.95 -0.04
N VAL A 539 33.15 -7.43 -1.03
CA VAL A 539 33.54 -8.58 -1.85
C VAL A 539 33.36 -8.27 -3.32
N LYS A 540 34.32 -8.72 -4.11
CA LYS A 540 34.19 -8.84 -5.57
C LYS A 540 33.91 -10.30 -5.90
N TYR A 541 32.80 -10.59 -6.58
CA TYR A 541 32.25 -11.95 -6.69
C TYR A 541 32.00 -12.43 -8.12
#